data_AF-A0A6J7J9G1-F1
#
_entry.id   AF-A0A6J7J9G1-F1
#
_cell.length_a   1.000
_cell.length_b   1.000
_cell.length_c   1.000
_cell.angle_alpha   90.00
_cell.angle_beta   90.00
_cell.angle_gamma   90.00
#
_symmetry.space_group_name_H-M   'P 1'
#
loop_
_entity.id
_entity.type
_entity.pdbx_description
1 polymer ?
#
loop_
_entity_poly.entity_id
_entity_poly.type
_entity_poly.pdbx_seq_one_letter_code
_entity_poly.pdbx_strand_id
1 'polypeptide(L)'
;MSGTSLPSDGSTEPAAALRDEIAHLHEAVRSQRDIGMAVGLVSARFGCSTEQAWRTMLRVSQDSNTKVRMVARVLVATHDGTADAADAAILDAFVDQLPASGWPRGPWTGEDPAP
;
A
#
# COMPACT_ATOMS: atom_id res chain seq x y z
N MET A 1 -24.63 -19.34 54.33
CA MET A 1 -24.45 -18.46 53.16
C MET A 1 -22.99 -18.51 52.77
N SER A 2 -22.64 -19.34 51.78
CA SER A 2 -21.33 -19.28 51.13
C SER A 2 -21.57 -19.51 49.65
N GLY A 3 -21.70 -18.40 48.92
CA GLY A 3 -21.70 -18.43 47.46
C GLY A 3 -20.29 -18.71 47.01
N THR A 4 -20.06 -19.92 46.48
CA THR A 4 -18.83 -20.25 45.78
C THR A 4 -18.83 -19.47 44.47
N SER A 5 -17.98 -18.46 44.36
CA SER A 5 -17.69 -17.79 43.09
C SER A 5 -17.09 -18.81 42.12
N LEU A 6 -17.72 -18.99 40.97
CA LEU A 6 -17.16 -19.68 39.82
C LEU A 6 -16.04 -18.82 39.21
N PRO A 7 -14.88 -19.39 38.84
CA PRO A 7 -13.95 -18.71 37.96
C PRO A 7 -14.51 -18.72 36.53
N SER A 8 -15.12 -17.61 36.11
CA SER A 8 -15.44 -17.36 34.71
C SER A 8 -14.37 -16.44 34.14
N ASP A 9 -13.28 -17.01 33.63
CA ASP A 9 -12.28 -16.21 32.88
C ASP A 9 -11.46 -17.03 31.86
N GLY A 10 -11.99 -18.17 31.39
CA GLY A 10 -11.26 -19.06 30.48
C GLY A 10 -11.66 -18.99 29.00
N SER A 11 -12.70 -18.24 28.64
CA SER A 11 -13.32 -18.32 27.30
C SER A 11 -13.13 -17.09 26.41
N THR A 12 -12.51 -16.01 26.92
CA THR A 12 -12.40 -14.72 26.20
C THR A 12 -11.08 -14.57 25.45
N GLU A 13 -9.97 -15.07 26.01
CA GLU A 13 -8.61 -14.99 25.45
C GLU A 13 -8.47 -15.56 24.01
N PRO A 14 -8.91 -16.80 23.72
CA PRO A 14 -8.78 -17.34 22.36
C PRO A 14 -9.68 -16.62 21.35
N ALA A 15 -10.83 -16.09 21.77
CA ALA A 15 -11.73 -15.36 20.90
C ALA A 15 -11.20 -13.95 20.56
N ALA A 16 -10.47 -13.30 21.48
CA ALA A 16 -9.82 -12.03 21.22
C ALA A 16 -8.64 -12.18 20.23
N ALA A 17 -7.76 -13.15 20.45
CA ALA A 17 -6.62 -13.42 19.56
C ALA A 17 -7.06 -13.73 18.12
N LEU A 18 -8.12 -14.53 17.94
CA LEU A 18 -8.68 -14.82 16.62
C LEU A 18 -9.27 -13.58 15.93
N ARG A 19 -9.89 -12.66 16.68
CA ARG A 19 -10.41 -11.41 16.11
C ARG A 19 -9.27 -10.51 15.63
N ASP A 20 -8.19 -10.43 16.40
CA ASP A 20 -7.00 -9.66 16.02
C ASP A 20 -6.33 -10.27 14.77
N GLU A 21 -6.24 -11.59 14.69
CA GLU A 21 -5.72 -12.29 13.51
C GLU A 21 -6.58 -12.02 12.27
N ILE A 22 -7.91 -12.10 12.39
CA ILE A 22 -8.84 -11.75 11.30
C ILE A 22 -8.67 -10.29 10.88
N ALA A 23 -8.51 -9.37 11.82
CA ALA A 23 -8.31 -7.96 11.52
C ALA A 23 -7.00 -7.73 10.75
N HIS A 24 -5.90 -8.38 11.17
CA HIS A 24 -4.62 -8.32 10.46
C HIS A 24 -4.71 -8.91 9.06
N LEU A 25 -5.41 -10.03 8.87
CA LEU A 25 -5.61 -10.64 7.56
C LEU A 25 -6.42 -9.73 6.64
N HIS A 26 -7.51 -9.14 7.13
CA HIS A 26 -8.31 -8.19 6.36
C HIS A 26 -7.48 -6.97 5.92
N GLU A 27 -6.64 -6.45 6.81
CA GLU A 27 -5.76 -5.32 6.49
C GLU A 27 -4.69 -5.72 5.45
N ALA A 28 -4.13 -6.93 5.56
CA ALA A 28 -3.18 -7.45 4.59
C ALA A 28 -3.82 -7.61 3.19
N VAL A 29 -5.03 -8.20 3.12
CA VAL A 29 -5.77 -8.36 1.87
C VAL A 29 -6.11 -7.00 1.24
N ARG A 30 -6.58 -6.04 2.05
CA ARG A 30 -6.88 -4.69 1.58
C ARG A 30 -5.63 -4.01 1.02
N SER A 31 -4.54 -4.05 1.79
CA SER A 31 -3.24 -3.51 1.36
C SER A 31 -2.79 -4.12 0.03
N GLN A 32 -2.93 -5.44 -0.14
CA GLN A 32 -2.53 -6.13 -1.36
C GLN A 32 -3.40 -5.74 -2.56
N ARG A 33 -4.70 -5.53 -2.35
CA ARG A 33 -5.61 -5.01 -3.39
C ARG A 33 -5.21 -3.60 -3.81
N ASP A 34 -4.99 -2.70 -2.86
CA ASP A 34 -4.63 -1.30 -3.15
C ASP A 34 -3.29 -1.23 -3.89
N ILE A 35 -2.31 -2.04 -3.50
CA ILE A 35 -1.02 -2.17 -4.21
C ILE A 35 -1.24 -2.57 -5.67
N GLY A 36 -2.05 -3.60 -5.92
CA GLY A 36 -2.34 -4.04 -7.29
C GLY A 36 -3.03 -2.97 -8.14
N MET A 37 -4.02 -2.27 -7.56
CA MET A 37 -4.72 -1.18 -8.24
C MET A 37 -3.78 -0.01 -8.54
N ALA A 38 -2.97 0.41 -7.57
CA ALA A 38 -2.00 1.48 -7.75
C ALA A 38 -0.98 1.17 -8.85
N VAL A 39 -0.44 -0.06 -8.90
CA VAL A 39 0.47 -0.50 -9.97
C VAL A 39 -0.21 -0.38 -11.34
N GLY A 40 -1.46 -0.84 -11.47
CA GLY A 40 -2.23 -0.74 -12.72
C GLY A 40 -2.55 0.71 -13.12
N LEU A 41 -2.91 1.55 -12.16
CA LEU A 41 -3.17 2.97 -12.38
C LEU A 41 -1.94 3.70 -12.89
N VAL A 42 -0.79 3.49 -12.24
CA VAL A 42 0.49 4.08 -12.65
C VAL A 42 0.88 3.59 -14.03
N SER A 43 0.82 2.27 -14.28
CA SER A 43 1.18 1.70 -15.59
C SER A 43 0.31 2.26 -16.71
N ALA A 44 -1.01 2.35 -16.51
CA ALA A 44 -1.93 2.90 -17.49
C ALA A 44 -1.74 4.40 -17.70
N ARG A 45 -1.54 5.17 -16.62
CA ARG A 45 -1.43 6.63 -16.65
C ARG A 45 -0.15 7.12 -17.31
N PHE A 46 0.95 6.40 -17.14
CA PHE A 46 2.27 6.79 -17.65
C PHE A 46 2.75 5.94 -18.84
N GLY A 47 1.96 4.94 -19.26
CA GLY A 47 2.31 4.06 -20.37
C GLY A 47 3.54 3.18 -20.11
N CYS A 48 3.85 2.90 -18.84
CA CYS A 48 4.95 2.05 -18.42
C CYS A 48 4.48 0.61 -18.15
N SER A 49 5.42 -0.32 -18.02
CA SER A 49 5.12 -1.67 -17.53
C SER A 49 4.69 -1.66 -16.06
N THR A 50 4.01 -2.72 -15.64
CA THR A 50 3.64 -2.93 -14.22
C THR A 50 4.87 -3.08 -13.32
N GLU A 51 5.96 -3.64 -13.82
CA GLU A 51 7.22 -3.77 -13.08
C GLU A 51 7.87 -2.40 -12.83
N GLN A 52 7.92 -1.54 -13.86
CA GLN A 52 8.40 -0.15 -13.73
C GLN A 52 7.55 0.64 -12.71
N ALA A 53 6.23 0.51 -12.77
CA ALA A 53 5.32 1.13 -11.82
C ALA A 53 5.60 0.67 -10.38
N TRP A 54 5.72 -0.65 -10.17
CA TRP A 54 6.03 -1.23 -8.86
C TRP A 54 7.36 -0.72 -8.30
N ARG A 55 8.43 -0.72 -9.09
CA ARG A 55 9.76 -0.24 -8.66
C ARG A 55 9.76 1.23 -8.29
N THR A 56 8.96 2.05 -8.98
CA THR A 56 8.78 3.47 -8.63
C THR A 56 8.13 3.61 -7.26
N MET A 57 7.02 2.90 -7.02
CA MET A 57 6.35 2.90 -5.72
C MET A 57 7.28 2.42 -4.59
N LEU A 58 8.12 1.42 -4.85
CA LEU A 58 9.09 0.92 -3.88
C LEU A 58 10.18 1.95 -3.56
N ARG A 59 10.62 2.73 -4.55
CA ARG A 59 11.58 3.82 -4.35
C ARG A 59 11.00 4.94 -3.51
N VAL A 60 9.76 5.35 -3.80
CA VAL A 60 9.04 6.34 -2.99
C VAL A 60 8.95 5.86 -1.56
N SER A 61 8.62 4.59 -1.38
CA SER A 61 8.55 3.95 -0.07
C SER A 61 9.88 4.03 0.69
N GLN A 62 11.00 3.77 0.02
CA GLN A 62 12.34 3.81 0.61
C GLN A 62 12.80 5.23 0.92
N ASP A 63 12.72 6.13 -0.04
CA ASP A 63 13.27 7.49 0.04
C ASP A 63 12.46 8.37 1.02
N SER A 64 11.14 8.17 1.08
CA SER A 64 10.28 8.88 2.03
C SER A 64 10.09 8.14 3.37
N ASN A 65 10.73 6.98 3.56
CA ASN A 65 10.50 6.09 4.71
C ASN A 65 9.00 5.82 4.97
N THR A 66 8.21 5.74 3.89
CA THR A 66 6.76 5.50 3.94
C THR A 66 6.48 4.08 3.51
N LYS A 67 5.57 3.37 4.17
CA LYS A 67 5.24 1.99 3.76
C LYS A 67 4.60 1.99 2.36
N VAL A 68 5.02 1.09 1.47
CA VAL A 68 4.47 0.99 0.10
C VAL A 68 2.94 0.87 0.04
N ARG A 69 2.32 0.19 1.01
CA ARG A 69 0.85 0.12 1.15
C ARG A 69 0.19 1.49 1.33
N MET A 70 0.90 2.42 2.00
CA MET A 70 0.43 3.79 2.17
C MET A 70 0.53 4.56 0.86
N VAL A 71 1.64 4.43 0.13
CA VAL A 71 1.80 4.99 -1.22
C VAL A 71 0.69 4.50 -2.15
N ALA A 72 0.41 3.19 -2.13
CA ALA A 72 -0.67 2.59 -2.90
C ALA A 72 -2.04 3.19 -2.54
N ARG A 73 -2.35 3.28 -1.23
CA ARG A 73 -3.58 3.91 -0.74
C ARG A 73 -3.70 5.37 -1.22
N VAL A 74 -2.63 6.17 -1.18
CA VAL A 74 -2.63 7.56 -1.69
C VAL A 74 -2.97 7.59 -3.17
N LEU A 75 -2.33 6.75 -3.98
CA LEU A 75 -2.52 6.75 -5.42
C LEU A 75 -3.97 6.36 -5.79
N VAL A 76 -4.54 5.38 -5.09
CA VAL A 76 -5.96 4.99 -5.26
C VAL A 76 -6.88 6.12 -4.79
N ALA A 77 -6.66 6.70 -3.61
CA ALA A 77 -7.47 7.80 -3.09
C ALA A 77 -7.41 9.03 -4.02
N THR A 78 -6.25 9.31 -4.62
CA THR A 78 -6.06 10.38 -5.59
C THR A 78 -6.85 10.12 -6.86
N HIS A 79 -6.83 8.87 -7.36
CA HIS A 79 -7.63 8.46 -8.52
C HIS A 79 -9.14 8.58 -8.26
N ASP A 80 -9.58 8.18 -7.06
CA ASP A 80 -10.98 8.21 -6.65
C ASP A 80 -11.46 9.62 -6.25
N GLY A 81 -10.56 10.61 -6.19
CA GLY A 81 -10.87 11.98 -5.78
C GLY A 81 -11.14 12.14 -4.28
N THR A 82 -10.63 11.23 -3.45
CA THR A 82 -10.82 11.18 -1.99
C THR A 82 -9.55 11.48 -1.19
N ALA A 83 -8.41 11.73 -1.85
CA ALA A 83 -7.16 12.10 -1.19
C ALA A 83 -7.28 13.45 -0.47
N ASP A 84 -6.58 13.58 0.66
CA ASP A 84 -6.59 14.78 1.50
C ASP A 84 -5.24 15.56 1.48
N ALA A 85 -5.13 16.61 2.29
CA ALA A 85 -3.91 17.42 2.36
C ALA A 85 -2.70 16.65 2.95
N ALA A 86 -2.91 15.64 3.79
CA ALA A 86 -1.82 14.82 4.31
C ALA A 86 -1.27 13.86 3.24
N ASP A 87 -2.11 13.51 2.26
CA ASP A 87 -1.73 12.67 1.12
C ASP A 87 -0.85 13.41 0.09
N ALA A 88 -0.94 14.74 0.04
CA ALA A 88 -0.23 15.57 -0.94
C ALA A 88 1.29 15.36 -0.93
N ALA A 89 1.92 15.26 0.24
CA ALA A 89 3.37 15.09 0.34
C ALA A 89 3.86 13.74 -0.25
N ILE A 90 3.06 12.68 -0.12
CA ILE A 90 3.39 11.37 -0.71
C ILE A 90 3.22 11.42 -2.22
N LEU A 91 2.18 12.13 -2.70
CA LEU A 91 1.96 12.30 -4.13
C LEU A 91 3.09 13.13 -4.77
N ASP A 92 3.52 14.21 -4.14
CA ASP A 92 4.64 15.04 -4.60
C ASP A 92 5.93 14.21 -4.67
N ALA A 93 6.25 13.46 -3.60
CA ALA A 93 7.40 12.56 -3.61
C ALA A 93 7.32 11.50 -4.72
N PHE A 94 6.11 11.00 -5.02
CA PHE A 94 5.90 10.10 -6.14
C PHE A 94 6.19 10.76 -7.49
N VAL A 95 5.72 11.99 -7.69
CA VAL A 95 5.95 12.77 -8.92
C VAL A 95 7.43 13.08 -9.12
N ASP A 96 8.14 13.46 -8.05
CA ASP A 96 9.58 13.78 -8.09
C ASP A 96 10.45 12.59 -8.54
N GLN A 97 9.94 11.37 -8.39
CA GLN A 97 10.67 10.13 -8.69
C GLN A 97 10.29 9.55 -10.04
N LEU A 98 9.41 10.22 -10.80
CA LEU A 98 9.11 9.86 -12.17
C LEU A 98 10.32 10.20 -13.08
N PRO A 99 10.64 9.34 -14.05
CA PRO A 99 11.72 9.63 -15.00
C PRO A 99 11.39 10.85 -15.85
N ALA A 100 12.33 11.81 -15.91
CA ALA A 100 12.19 13.04 -16.69
C ALA A 100 12.01 12.79 -18.20
N SER A 101 12.62 11.72 -18.72
CA SER A 101 12.50 11.30 -20.13
C SER A 101 11.22 10.53 -20.45
N GLY A 102 10.41 10.20 -19.43
CA GLY A 102 9.34 9.22 -19.54
C GLY A 102 9.86 7.77 -19.58
N TRP A 103 8.92 6.83 -19.57
CA TRP A 103 9.22 5.40 -19.57
C TRP A 103 9.45 4.88 -21.00
N PRO A 104 10.49 4.07 -21.24
CA PRO A 104 10.65 3.42 -22.53
C PRO A 104 9.49 2.45 -22.78
N ARG A 105 8.95 2.51 -23.99
CA ARG A 105 7.86 1.62 -24.42
C ARG A 105 8.43 0.26 -24.77
N GLY A 106 8.11 -0.76 -23.99
CA GLY A 106 8.53 -2.13 -24.25
C GLY A 106 8.61 -2.98 -22.98
N PRO A 107 8.85 -4.29 -23.10
CA PRO A 107 9.19 -5.11 -21.94
C PRO A 107 10.46 -4.55 -21.29
N TRP A 108 10.45 -4.47 -19.97
CA TRP A 108 11.59 -3.99 -19.18
C TRP A 108 12.84 -4.82 -19.51
N THR A 109 13.94 -4.17 -19.91
CA THR A 109 15.18 -4.82 -20.37
C THR A 109 16.24 -4.98 -19.28
N GLY A 110 16.00 -4.50 -18.06
CA GLY A 110 17.04 -4.42 -17.02
C GLY A 110 17.75 -3.07 -16.97
N GLU A 111 17.76 -2.36 -18.09
CA GLU A 111 18.58 -1.19 -18.38
C GLU A 111 17.69 -0.01 -18.76
N ASP A 112 16.81 0.41 -17.85
CA ASP A 112 16.23 1.74 -17.98
C ASP A 112 17.25 2.76 -17.49
N PRO A 113 17.42 3.90 -18.20
CA PRO A 113 18.14 5.02 -17.61
C PRO A 113 17.46 5.32 -16.28
N ALA A 114 18.29 5.41 -15.23
CA ALA A 114 17.81 5.97 -13.98
C ALA A 114 17.13 7.32 -14.28
N PRO A 115 16.07 7.69 -13.55
CA PRO A 115 15.67 9.09 -13.49
C PRO A 115 16.90 9.95 -13.12
#